data_AF-A0AAD0F0H7-F1
#
_entry.id   AF-A0AAD0F0H7-F1
#
_cell.length_a   1.000
_cell.length_b   1.000
_cell.length_c   1.000
_cell.angle_alpha   90.00
_cell.angle_beta   90.00
_cell.angle_gamma   90.00
#
_symmetry.space_group_name_H-M   'P 1'
#
loop_
_entity.id
_entity.type
_entity.pdbx_description
1 polymer ?
#
loop_
_entity_poly.entity_id
_entity_poly.type
_entity_poly.pdbx_seq_one_letter_code
_entity_poly.pdbx_strand_id
1 'polypeptide(L)'
;MKYEYQGIKLGDTIEKIIHLLNNKNTKFDDFYSYLIYEPGSTIEDIPTKIFIYLYTGTVVMIQVIDENYCLTEDLRVGTPISKEIIEKYGLYEDDIAEDEGYYESTKYKELGINIDWGTGRLKRYNDRVERIIGYTFDGQGEINLNIRKDKVDNYLQCKNLKDIFHSLKKIYAIEVDVDKREIYGQLDNYKFTFDLVTRNIKSIQNLETREFIKTSLE
;
A
#
# COMPACT_ATOMS: atom_id res chain seq x y z
N MET A 1 0.46 -18.05 10.87
CA MET A 1 1.11 -16.77 11.24
C MET A 1 0.08 -15.66 11.11
N LYS A 2 0.17 -14.57 11.88
CA LYS A 2 -0.76 -13.43 11.74
C LYS A 2 -0.01 -12.29 11.07
N TYR A 3 -0.43 -11.91 9.87
CA TYR A 3 0.11 -10.78 9.12
C TYR A 3 -0.63 -9.51 9.53
N GLU A 4 -0.24 -8.98 10.69
CA GLU A 4 -0.93 -7.89 11.37
C GLU A 4 0.09 -6.96 12.01
N TYR A 5 -0.05 -5.66 11.79
CA TYR A 5 0.72 -4.64 12.50
C TYR A 5 -0.22 -3.66 13.18
N GLN A 6 -0.12 -3.54 14.51
CA GLN A 6 -0.95 -2.63 15.34
C GLN A 6 -2.46 -2.70 15.04
N GLY A 7 -3.00 -3.89 14.78
CA GLY A 7 -4.43 -4.07 14.47
C GLY A 7 -4.80 -4.04 12.99
N ILE A 8 -3.85 -3.65 12.11
CA ILE A 8 -4.04 -3.54 10.66
C ILE A 8 -3.55 -4.81 9.97
N LYS A 9 -4.37 -5.35 9.07
CA LYS A 9 -4.19 -6.64 8.39
C LYS A 9 -4.36 -6.49 6.89
N LEU A 10 -3.79 -7.42 6.14
CA LEU A 10 -4.14 -7.62 4.74
C LEU A 10 -5.66 -7.81 4.59
N GLY A 11 -6.24 -7.14 3.60
CA GLY A 11 -7.68 -7.15 3.32
C GLY A 11 -8.50 -6.17 4.16
N ASP A 12 -7.93 -5.48 5.15
CA ASP A 12 -8.64 -4.42 5.86
C ASP A 12 -9.04 -3.30 4.90
N THR A 13 -10.23 -2.73 5.12
CA THR A 13 -10.73 -1.63 4.29
C THR A 13 -10.26 -0.28 4.83
N ILE A 14 -10.25 0.74 3.97
CA ILE A 14 -9.84 2.09 4.33
C ILE A 14 -10.70 2.66 5.47
N GLU A 15 -11.98 2.29 5.60
CA GLU A 15 -12.85 2.66 6.73
C GLU A 15 -12.19 2.37 8.07
N LYS A 16 -11.49 1.24 8.18
CA LYS A 16 -10.85 0.81 9.43
C LYS A 16 -9.69 1.71 9.82
N ILE A 17 -8.96 2.24 8.84
CA ILE A 17 -7.72 2.98 9.07
C ILE A 17 -7.79 4.47 8.72
N ILE A 18 -8.92 4.96 8.20
CA ILE A 18 -9.08 6.34 7.70
C ILE A 18 -8.73 7.40 8.75
N HIS A 19 -8.93 7.09 10.03
CA HIS A 19 -8.61 7.98 11.15
C HIS A 19 -7.10 8.18 11.36
N LEU A 20 -6.26 7.33 10.78
CA LEU A 20 -4.81 7.42 10.80
C LEU A 20 -4.26 8.26 9.64
N LEU A 21 -5.02 8.37 8.55
CA LEU A 21 -4.57 8.95 7.29
C LEU A 21 -4.74 10.48 7.27
N ASN A 22 -3.71 11.18 6.81
CA ASN A 22 -3.73 12.61 6.52
C ASN A 22 -2.67 12.97 5.46
N ASN A 23 -2.73 14.18 4.91
CA ASN A 23 -1.81 14.61 3.85
C ASN A 23 -0.33 14.69 4.28
N LYS A 24 0.00 14.64 5.58
CA LYS A 24 1.40 14.65 6.06
C LYS A 24 2.03 13.26 6.05
N ASN A 25 1.23 12.24 6.35
CA ASN A 25 1.68 10.87 6.53
C ASN A 25 1.16 9.91 5.46
N THR A 26 0.48 10.43 4.44
CA THR A 26 -0.15 9.61 3.40
C THR A 26 0.10 10.25 2.05
N LYS A 27 0.57 9.44 1.09
CA LYS A 27 0.83 9.86 -0.29
C LYS A 27 0.06 8.98 -1.26
N PHE A 28 -0.30 9.53 -2.41
CA PHE A 28 -0.87 8.75 -3.50
C PHE A 28 0.22 8.50 -4.54
N ASP A 29 0.44 7.23 -4.85
CA ASP A 29 1.24 6.75 -5.98
C ASP A 29 0.30 6.61 -7.17
N ASP A 30 0.47 7.45 -8.19
CA ASP A 30 -0.36 7.47 -9.39
C ASP A 30 -0.13 6.25 -10.28
N PHE A 31 1.12 5.82 -10.40
CA PHE A 31 1.54 4.72 -11.26
C PHE A 31 0.89 3.40 -10.86
N TYR A 32 1.01 3.02 -9.59
CA TYR A 32 0.37 1.83 -9.06
C TYR A 32 -1.03 2.10 -8.52
N SER A 33 -1.44 3.37 -8.41
CA SER A 33 -2.72 3.79 -7.82
C SER A 33 -2.88 3.34 -6.36
N TYR A 34 -1.78 3.42 -5.60
CA TYR A 34 -1.77 3.11 -4.17
C TYR A 34 -1.93 4.37 -3.33
N LEU A 35 -2.71 4.26 -2.27
CA LEU A 35 -2.56 5.16 -1.13
C LEU A 35 -1.54 4.53 -0.18
N ILE A 36 -0.43 5.24 0.05
CA ILE A 36 0.69 4.77 0.85
C ILE A 36 0.69 5.55 2.16
N TYR A 37 0.35 4.86 3.25
CA TYR A 37 0.45 5.39 4.60
C TYR A 37 1.85 5.16 5.15
N GLU A 38 2.53 6.26 5.49
CA GLU A 38 3.86 6.35 6.07
C GLU A 38 3.79 7.29 7.31
N PRO A 39 3.53 6.77 8.53
CA PRO A 39 3.38 7.58 9.75
C PRO A 39 4.63 8.38 10.17
N GLY A 40 5.74 8.23 9.45
CA GLY A 40 7.03 8.83 9.72
C GLY A 40 8.12 7.77 9.75
N SER A 41 9.36 8.18 9.43
CA SER A 41 10.55 7.34 9.49
C SER A 41 11.72 8.17 10.03
N THR A 42 12.66 7.54 10.74
CA THR A 42 14.07 7.97 10.70
C THR A 42 14.88 6.76 10.26
N ILE A 43 15.75 6.92 9.27
CA ILE A 43 16.63 5.85 8.82
C ILE A 43 17.99 6.06 9.50
N GLU A 44 18.30 5.11 10.39
CA GLU A 44 19.44 4.90 11.33
C GLU A 44 19.02 4.82 12.81
N ASP A 45 19.75 3.99 13.55
CA ASP A 45 19.58 3.50 14.94
C ASP A 45 18.15 3.21 15.48
N ILE A 46 17.42 2.18 15.04
CA ILE A 46 16.48 2.19 13.91
C ILE A 46 15.06 2.49 14.45
N PRO A 47 14.49 3.69 14.24
CA PRO A 47 13.08 3.95 14.52
C PRO A 47 12.19 3.55 13.34
N THR A 48 11.02 3.06 13.72
CA THR A 48 9.98 2.43 12.93
C THR A 48 9.76 3.03 11.52
N LYS A 49 9.85 2.20 10.47
CA LYS A 49 9.38 2.49 9.12
C LYS A 49 8.21 1.56 8.80
N ILE A 50 7.03 2.13 8.65
CA ILE A 50 5.82 1.38 8.30
C ILE A 50 5.31 1.92 6.98
N PHE A 51 5.02 1.03 6.05
CA PHE A 51 4.24 1.36 4.87
C PHE A 51 3.00 0.48 4.81
N ILE A 52 1.84 1.10 4.64
CA ILE A 52 0.59 0.38 4.38
C ILE A 52 0.06 0.85 3.04
N TYR A 53 -0.03 -0.09 2.11
CA TYR A 53 -0.45 0.17 0.74
C TYR A 53 -1.91 -0.19 0.62
N LEU A 54 -2.72 0.78 0.21
CA LEU A 54 -4.12 0.57 -0.09
C LEU A 54 -4.35 0.67 -1.59
N TYR A 55 -4.83 -0.41 -2.19
CA TYR A 55 -5.29 -0.40 -3.56
C TYR A 55 -6.80 -0.36 -3.60
N THR A 56 -7.37 0.63 -4.29
CA THR A 56 -8.83 0.84 -4.36
C THR A 56 -9.54 0.92 -2.99
N GLY A 57 -8.79 1.21 -1.92
CA GLY A 57 -9.30 1.27 -0.55
C GLY A 57 -9.16 -0.02 0.27
N THR A 58 -8.46 -1.04 -0.23
CA THR A 58 -8.15 -2.28 0.51
C THR A 58 -6.67 -2.36 0.80
N VAL A 59 -6.28 -2.71 2.03
CA VAL A 59 -4.89 -2.97 2.42
C VAL A 59 -4.38 -4.20 1.69
N VAL A 60 -3.41 -4.01 0.80
CA VAL A 60 -2.85 -5.07 -0.05
C VAL A 60 -1.43 -5.45 0.31
N MET A 61 -0.71 -4.53 0.95
CA MET A 61 0.65 -4.76 1.39
C MET A 61 0.95 -3.99 2.67
N ILE A 62 1.70 -4.60 3.57
CA ILE A 62 2.17 -3.99 4.81
C ILE A 62 3.68 -4.25 4.92
N GLN A 63 4.49 -3.20 4.90
CA GLN A 63 5.92 -3.29 5.18
C GLN A 63 6.20 -2.72 6.57
N VAL A 64 6.93 -3.47 7.39
CA VAL A 64 7.24 -3.12 8.78
C VAL A 64 8.71 -3.30 9.04
N ILE A 65 9.39 -2.21 9.38
CA ILE A 65 10.74 -2.20 9.95
C ILE A 65 10.59 -1.57 11.32
N ASP A 66 10.47 -2.38 12.36
CA ASP A 66 10.24 -1.96 13.74
C ASP A 66 10.93 -2.95 14.69
N GLU A 67 11.92 -2.47 15.43
CA GLU A 67 12.70 -3.33 16.35
C GLU A 67 11.88 -3.93 17.49
N ASN A 68 10.73 -3.30 17.81
CA ASN A 68 9.81 -3.76 18.85
C ASN A 68 8.75 -4.72 18.29
N TYR A 69 8.61 -4.80 16.97
CA TYR A 69 7.70 -5.73 16.33
C TYR A 69 8.39 -7.08 16.12
N CYS A 70 7.76 -8.13 16.66
CA CYS A 70 8.26 -9.49 16.57
C CYS A 70 7.14 -10.38 16.03
N LEU A 71 7.37 -10.94 14.83
CA LEU A 71 6.41 -11.85 14.20
C LEU A 71 6.37 -13.22 14.90
N THR A 72 7.54 -13.66 15.36
CA THR A 72 7.83 -14.88 16.13
C THR A 72 9.23 -14.74 16.72
N GLU A 73 9.49 -15.33 17.88
CA GLU A 73 10.73 -15.16 18.65
C GLU A 73 12.00 -15.39 17.83
N ASP A 74 12.00 -16.39 16.95
CA ASP A 74 13.13 -16.77 16.10
C ASP A 74 13.29 -15.93 14.83
N LEU A 75 12.34 -15.02 14.56
CA LEU A 75 12.43 -14.04 13.47
C LEU A 75 12.64 -12.62 13.99
N ARG A 76 13.00 -12.41 15.26
CA ARG A 76 13.16 -11.06 15.84
C ARG A 76 14.14 -10.21 15.03
N VAL A 77 13.85 -8.91 14.89
CA VAL A 77 14.77 -7.94 14.28
C VAL A 77 16.16 -8.01 14.91
N GLY A 78 17.20 -8.01 14.07
CA GLY A 78 18.60 -8.20 14.42
C GLY A 78 19.07 -9.66 14.41
N THR A 79 18.16 -10.62 14.29
CA THR A 79 18.49 -12.06 14.22
C THR A 79 19.22 -12.35 12.91
N PRO A 80 20.41 -13.00 12.95
CA PRO A 80 21.09 -13.47 11.75
C PRO A 80 20.26 -14.49 10.98
N ILE A 81 20.23 -14.38 9.65
CA ILE A 81 19.63 -15.39 8.79
C ILE A 81 20.48 -16.65 8.84
N SER A 82 19.91 -17.74 9.35
CA SER A 82 20.57 -19.05 9.42
C SER A 82 19.94 -20.02 8.44
N LYS A 83 20.66 -21.11 8.11
CA LYS A 83 20.11 -22.21 7.31
C LYS A 83 18.85 -22.81 7.94
N GLU A 84 18.79 -22.88 9.27
CA GLU A 84 17.62 -23.36 9.99
C GLU A 84 16.40 -22.45 9.77
N ILE A 85 16.58 -21.12 9.81
CA ILE A 85 15.51 -20.15 9.50
C ILE A 85 15.07 -20.31 8.04
N ILE A 86 16.02 -20.37 7.11
CA ILE A 86 15.73 -20.55 5.68
C ILE A 86 14.89 -21.82 5.46
N GLU A 87 15.31 -22.96 5.99
CA GLU A 87 14.60 -24.23 5.83
C GLU A 87 13.24 -24.21 6.53
N LYS A 88 13.16 -23.68 7.76
CA LYS A 88 11.93 -23.64 8.55
C LYS A 88 10.83 -22.82 7.86
N TYR A 89 11.19 -21.65 7.34
CA TYR A 89 10.26 -20.74 6.66
C TYR A 89 10.21 -20.94 5.14
N GLY A 90 11.05 -21.82 4.58
CA GLY A 90 11.10 -22.06 3.13
C GLY A 90 11.47 -20.79 2.37
N LEU A 91 12.50 -20.10 2.85
CA LEU A 91 12.94 -18.81 2.32
C LEU A 91 13.74 -19.00 1.03
N TYR A 92 13.53 -18.11 0.08
CA TYR A 92 14.36 -17.97 -1.12
C TYR A 92 14.58 -16.49 -1.41
N GLU A 93 15.74 -16.16 -1.97
CA GLU A 93 16.04 -14.82 -2.44
C GLU A 93 15.22 -14.59 -3.71
N ASP A 94 14.52 -13.45 -3.77
CA ASP A 94 13.91 -13.02 -5.01
C ASP A 94 15.00 -12.42 -5.89
N ASP A 95 15.32 -13.12 -6.99
CA ASP A 95 16.32 -12.72 -8.00
C ASP A 95 16.04 -11.33 -8.62
N ILE A 96 14.87 -10.74 -8.38
CA ILE A 96 14.46 -9.42 -8.91
C ILE A 96 14.80 -8.27 -7.94
N ALA A 97 15.00 -8.56 -6.64
CA ALA A 97 15.15 -7.56 -5.57
C ALA A 97 16.58 -7.49 -4.99
N GLU A 98 17.61 -7.77 -5.82
CA GLU A 98 19.03 -7.84 -5.42
C GLU A 98 19.53 -6.60 -4.66
N ASP A 99 18.91 -5.42 -4.86
CA ASP A 99 19.36 -4.15 -4.26
C ASP A 99 18.71 -3.80 -2.90
N GLU A 100 17.62 -4.47 -2.48
CA GLU A 100 16.91 -4.12 -1.24
C GLU A 100 17.09 -5.11 -0.08
N GLY A 101 17.44 -6.37 -0.37
CA GLY A 101 17.71 -7.41 0.62
C GLY A 101 16.42 -7.99 1.16
N TYR A 102 15.96 -9.06 0.52
CA TYR A 102 14.62 -9.58 0.71
C TYR A 102 14.53 -11.09 0.47
N TYR A 103 13.85 -11.79 1.38
CA TYR A 103 13.51 -13.20 1.24
C TYR A 103 12.00 -13.38 1.17
N GLU A 104 11.52 -14.21 0.24
CA GLU A 104 10.13 -14.66 0.19
C GLU A 104 9.96 -16.05 0.80
N SER A 105 8.74 -16.36 1.27
CA SER A 105 8.43 -17.68 1.83
C SER A 105 7.57 -18.53 0.90
N THR A 106 8.06 -19.72 0.56
CA THR A 106 7.26 -20.76 -0.11
C THR A 106 6.24 -21.43 0.81
N LYS A 107 6.44 -21.40 2.14
CA LYS A 107 5.59 -22.08 3.13
C LYS A 107 4.51 -21.18 3.71
N TYR A 108 4.83 -19.90 3.86
CA TYR A 108 3.98 -18.88 4.45
C TYR A 108 3.65 -17.88 3.36
N LYS A 109 2.56 -18.15 2.62
CA LYS A 109 2.04 -17.23 1.61
C LYS A 109 1.98 -15.82 2.18
N GLU A 110 2.34 -14.83 1.36
CA GLU A 110 2.36 -13.40 1.72
C GLU A 110 3.54 -12.97 2.62
N LEU A 111 4.35 -13.89 3.17
CA LEU A 111 5.48 -13.53 4.03
C LEU A 111 6.74 -13.19 3.21
N GLY A 112 7.21 -11.97 3.42
CA GLY A 112 8.53 -11.47 3.07
C GLY A 112 9.35 -11.08 4.31
N ILE A 113 10.66 -11.35 4.27
CA ILE A 113 11.62 -10.96 5.31
C ILE A 113 12.58 -9.95 4.71
N ASN A 114 12.57 -8.73 5.24
CA ASN A 114 13.52 -7.68 4.88
C ASN A 114 14.82 -7.90 5.64
N ILE A 115 15.96 -7.84 4.95
CA ILE A 115 17.28 -8.07 5.53
C ILE A 115 18.24 -6.89 5.35
N ASP A 116 19.28 -6.89 6.16
CA ASP A 116 20.50 -6.12 5.96
C ASP A 116 21.67 -7.09 5.80
N TRP A 117 22.47 -6.93 4.74
CA TRP A 117 23.61 -7.80 4.45
C TRP A 117 24.84 -7.56 5.34
N GLY A 118 24.79 -6.59 6.26
CA GLY A 118 25.96 -6.23 7.07
C GLY A 118 27.09 -5.60 6.27
N THR A 119 26.76 -4.89 5.19
CA THR A 119 27.71 -4.18 4.29
C THR A 119 28.05 -2.77 4.76
N GLY A 120 27.55 -2.35 5.93
CA GLY A 120 27.65 -0.98 6.42
C GLY A 120 26.52 -0.07 5.99
N ARG A 121 25.47 -0.57 5.30
CA ARG A 121 24.24 0.18 4.99
C ARG A 121 23.61 0.75 6.27
N LEU A 122 23.50 -0.10 7.29
CA LEU A 122 23.26 0.32 8.66
C LEU A 122 24.61 0.42 9.36
N LYS A 123 24.96 1.61 9.87
CA LYS A 123 26.29 1.87 10.50
C LYS A 123 26.68 0.87 11.58
N ARG A 124 25.70 0.30 12.29
CA ARG A 124 25.92 -0.71 13.34
C ARG A 124 26.27 -2.11 12.83
N TYR A 125 26.09 -2.40 11.53
CA TYR A 125 26.37 -3.70 10.92
C TYR A 125 27.35 -3.57 9.76
N ASN A 126 28.60 -3.95 9.99
CA ASN A 126 29.65 -4.01 8.97
C ASN A 126 30.51 -5.28 9.14
N ASP A 127 29.83 -6.42 9.21
CA ASP A 127 30.42 -7.73 9.47
C ASP A 127 30.03 -8.80 8.44
N ARG A 128 29.34 -8.40 7.35
CA ARG A 128 28.88 -9.28 6.27
C ARG A 128 27.96 -10.40 6.74
N VAL A 129 27.21 -10.17 7.81
CA VAL A 129 26.21 -11.10 8.31
C VAL A 129 24.82 -10.56 8.01
N GLU A 130 24.07 -11.34 7.23
CA GLU A 130 22.67 -11.07 6.92
C GLU A 130 21.80 -11.14 8.17
N ARG A 131 20.99 -10.12 8.38
CA ARG A 131 20.11 -10.02 9.55
C ARG A 131 18.73 -9.53 9.17
N ILE A 132 17.73 -10.06 9.88
CA ILE A 132 16.36 -9.56 9.79
C ILE A 132 16.32 -8.11 10.25
N ILE A 133 15.72 -7.24 9.45
CA ILE A 133 15.44 -5.85 9.84
C ILE A 133 13.94 -5.54 9.85
N GLY A 134 13.12 -6.42 9.28
CA GLY A 134 11.69 -6.22 9.22
C GLY A 134 11.00 -7.27 8.38
N TYR A 135 9.74 -7.01 8.06
CA TYR A 135 8.86 -7.93 7.36
C TYR A 135 8.03 -7.19 6.31
N THR A 136 7.70 -7.88 5.24
CA THR A 136 6.70 -7.44 4.26
C THR A 136 5.61 -8.49 4.25
N PHE A 137 4.36 -8.05 4.32
CA PHE A 137 3.19 -8.88 4.10
C PHE A 137 2.61 -8.46 2.76
N ASP A 138 2.69 -9.33 1.76
CA ASP A 138 2.23 -9.05 0.40
C ASP A 138 1.03 -9.94 0.02
N GLY A 139 -0.17 -9.35 0.08
CA GLY A 139 -1.43 -9.99 -0.30
C GLY A 139 -1.84 -9.76 -1.76
N GLN A 140 -1.02 -9.10 -2.58
CA GLN A 140 -1.41 -8.67 -3.93
C GLN A 140 -1.78 -9.86 -4.85
N GLY A 141 -1.19 -11.03 -4.64
CA GLY A 141 -1.46 -12.24 -5.45
C GLY A 141 -2.88 -12.81 -5.31
N GLU A 142 -3.52 -12.65 -4.15
CA GLU A 142 -4.88 -13.13 -3.90
C GLU A 142 -5.94 -12.10 -4.34
N ILE A 143 -5.56 -10.84 -4.46
CA ILE A 143 -6.49 -9.77 -4.79
C ILE A 143 -6.64 -9.70 -6.31
N ASN A 144 -7.68 -10.34 -6.83
CA ASN A 144 -8.07 -10.21 -8.24
C ASN A 144 -8.63 -8.81 -8.51
N LEU A 145 -7.72 -7.88 -8.80
CA LEU A 145 -7.99 -6.46 -9.04
C LEU A 145 -8.56 -6.21 -10.44
N ASN A 146 -9.57 -6.98 -10.87
CA ASN A 146 -10.24 -6.95 -12.17
C ASN A 146 -10.70 -5.53 -12.61
N ILE A 147 -9.75 -4.69 -13.02
CA ILE A 147 -9.88 -3.31 -13.50
C ILE A 147 -9.38 -3.28 -14.94
N ARG A 148 -9.69 -4.33 -15.69
CA ARG A 148 -9.36 -4.39 -17.12
C ARG A 148 -10.33 -3.58 -17.97
N LYS A 149 -11.43 -3.11 -17.37
CA LYS A 149 -12.44 -2.26 -18.01
C LYS A 149 -13.28 -1.53 -16.97
N ASP A 150 -13.89 -0.45 -17.41
CA ASP A 150 -14.95 0.25 -16.69
C ASP A 150 -16.23 -0.60 -16.59
N LYS A 151 -17.07 -0.28 -15.61
CA LYS A 151 -18.36 -0.98 -15.42
C LYS A 151 -19.50 -0.31 -16.18
N VAL A 152 -19.30 0.94 -16.60
CA VAL A 152 -20.28 1.72 -17.38
C VAL A 152 -19.61 2.26 -18.63
N ASP A 153 -20.36 2.29 -19.74
CA ASP A 153 -19.86 2.88 -20.99
C ASP A 153 -19.97 4.41 -20.95
N ASN A 154 -21.03 4.95 -20.34
CA ASN A 154 -21.21 6.38 -20.15
C ASN A 154 -20.71 6.79 -18.76
N TYR A 155 -19.56 7.45 -18.71
CA TYR A 155 -18.95 7.90 -17.45
C TYR A 155 -19.82 8.90 -16.66
N LEU A 156 -20.77 9.62 -17.30
CA LEU A 156 -21.67 10.54 -16.59
C LEU A 156 -22.72 9.79 -15.76
N GLN A 157 -22.94 8.51 -16.03
CA GLN A 157 -23.82 7.64 -15.24
C GLN A 157 -23.12 7.02 -14.02
N CYS A 158 -21.83 7.30 -13.84
CA CYS A 158 -21.03 6.82 -12.72
C CYS A 158 -21.71 7.10 -11.36
N LYS A 159 -21.67 6.08 -10.48
CA LYS A 159 -22.14 6.17 -9.10
C LYS A 159 -21.00 5.93 -8.12
N ASN A 160 -19.96 5.22 -8.52
CA ASN A 160 -18.82 4.88 -7.69
C ASN A 160 -17.53 4.90 -8.52
N LEU A 161 -16.38 5.23 -7.90
CA LEU A 161 -15.08 5.29 -8.56
C LEU A 161 -14.81 4.06 -9.43
N LYS A 162 -15.14 2.86 -8.93
CA LYS A 162 -14.94 1.58 -9.63
C LYS A 162 -15.66 1.50 -10.98
N ASP A 163 -16.66 2.35 -11.23
CA ASP A 163 -17.42 2.35 -12.47
C ASP A 163 -16.59 2.91 -13.62
N ILE A 164 -15.66 3.83 -13.35
CA ILE A 164 -14.82 4.52 -14.34
C ILE A 164 -13.30 4.46 -14.03
N PHE A 165 -12.91 3.62 -13.06
CA PHE A 165 -11.55 3.58 -12.53
C PHE A 165 -10.53 3.15 -13.59
N HIS A 166 -10.90 2.28 -14.54
CA HIS A 166 -9.99 1.85 -15.60
C HIS A 166 -9.64 3.02 -16.52
N SER A 167 -10.63 3.79 -16.97
CA SER A 167 -10.38 4.95 -17.82
C SER A 167 -9.55 6.00 -17.11
N LEU A 168 -9.86 6.31 -15.85
CA LEU A 168 -9.10 7.28 -15.05
C LEU A 168 -7.64 6.85 -14.84
N LYS A 169 -7.42 5.59 -14.46
CA LYS A 169 -6.08 5.04 -14.23
C LYS A 169 -5.24 5.05 -15.51
N LYS A 170 -5.84 4.68 -16.65
CA LYS A 170 -5.15 4.59 -17.95
C LYS A 170 -4.46 5.89 -18.37
N ILE A 171 -5.00 7.04 -17.94
CA ILE A 171 -4.48 8.37 -18.29
C ILE A 171 -3.85 9.09 -17.09
N TYR A 172 -3.62 8.40 -15.97
CA TYR A 172 -3.09 8.98 -14.73
C TYR A 172 -3.86 10.20 -14.22
N ALA A 173 -5.19 10.23 -14.42
CA ALA A 173 -6.03 11.38 -14.08
C ALA A 173 -6.69 11.24 -12.70
N ILE A 174 -5.98 10.63 -11.74
CA ILE A 174 -6.48 10.44 -10.37
C ILE A 174 -5.62 11.27 -9.42
N GLU A 175 -6.27 12.11 -8.63
CA GLU A 175 -5.66 12.84 -7.53
C GLU A 175 -6.40 12.51 -6.24
N VAL A 176 -5.70 12.50 -5.10
CA VAL A 176 -6.30 12.21 -3.80
C VAL A 176 -5.96 13.32 -2.81
N ASP A 177 -6.99 13.86 -2.15
CA ASP A 177 -6.84 14.76 -0.99
C ASP A 177 -7.37 14.03 0.24
N VAL A 178 -6.45 13.57 1.08
CA VAL A 178 -6.76 12.72 2.23
C VAL A 178 -7.48 13.51 3.31
N ASP A 179 -7.07 14.76 3.56
CA ASP A 179 -7.66 15.62 4.58
C ASP A 179 -9.11 15.99 4.22
N LYS A 180 -9.40 16.25 2.93
CA LYS A 180 -10.78 16.44 2.44
C LYS A 180 -11.56 15.14 2.30
N ARG A 181 -10.89 14.00 2.38
CA ARG A 181 -11.44 12.67 2.09
C ARG A 181 -12.06 12.63 0.70
N GLU A 182 -11.32 13.11 -0.28
CA GLU A 182 -11.78 13.23 -1.66
C GLU A 182 -10.80 12.62 -2.64
N ILE A 183 -11.35 11.99 -3.67
CA ILE A 183 -10.61 11.52 -4.85
C ILE A 183 -11.14 12.31 -6.03
N TYR A 184 -10.24 12.92 -6.80
CA TYR A 184 -10.58 13.63 -8.01
C TYR A 184 -10.23 12.80 -9.21
N GLY A 185 -11.11 12.81 -10.20
CA GLY A 185 -10.91 12.22 -11.51
C GLY A 185 -11.17 13.25 -12.59
N GLN A 186 -10.49 13.15 -13.73
CA GLN A 186 -10.84 13.93 -14.92
C GLN A 186 -10.93 13.03 -16.15
N LEU A 187 -12.04 13.13 -16.88
CA LEU A 187 -12.23 12.54 -18.21
C LEU A 187 -12.89 13.59 -19.11
N ASP A 188 -12.34 13.78 -20.31
CA ASP A 188 -12.76 14.82 -21.25
C ASP A 188 -12.87 16.20 -20.54
N ASN A 189 -14.04 16.83 -20.67
CA ASN A 189 -14.37 18.13 -20.07
C ASN A 189 -15.01 18.02 -18.68
N TYR A 190 -14.93 16.85 -18.02
CA TYR A 190 -15.61 16.60 -16.75
C TYR A 190 -14.64 16.31 -15.62
N LYS A 191 -14.85 17.00 -14.49
CA LYS A 191 -14.21 16.71 -13.21
C LYS A 191 -15.16 15.91 -12.34
N PHE A 192 -14.67 14.77 -11.86
CA PHE A 192 -15.35 13.89 -10.92
C PHE A 192 -14.76 14.10 -9.53
N THR A 193 -15.61 14.15 -8.52
CA THR A 193 -15.20 14.12 -7.12
C THR A 193 -15.88 12.94 -6.46
N PHE A 194 -15.08 12.08 -5.84
CA PHE A 194 -15.54 10.91 -5.11
C PHE A 194 -15.18 11.01 -3.64
N ASP A 195 -15.96 10.35 -2.79
CA ASP A 195 -15.64 10.18 -1.39
C ASP A 195 -14.52 9.15 -1.20
N LEU A 196 -13.48 9.50 -0.44
CA LEU A 196 -12.29 8.65 -0.21
C LEU A 196 -12.60 7.40 0.61
N VAL A 197 -13.76 7.26 1.25
CA VAL A 197 -14.08 6.08 2.06
C VAL A 197 -15.03 5.19 1.26
N THR A 198 -16.21 5.70 0.95
CA THR A 198 -17.26 4.97 0.24
C THR A 198 -16.99 4.80 -1.26
N ARG A 199 -16.09 5.60 -1.84
CA ARG A 199 -15.85 5.72 -3.29
C ARG A 199 -17.04 6.22 -4.09
N ASN A 200 -18.12 6.64 -3.42
CA ASN A 200 -19.30 7.12 -4.10
C ASN A 200 -19.04 8.48 -4.73
N ILE A 201 -19.70 8.73 -5.87
CA ILE A 201 -19.64 10.03 -6.52
C ILE A 201 -20.24 11.10 -5.59
N LYS A 202 -19.46 12.14 -5.33
CA LYS A 202 -19.91 13.36 -4.65
C LYS A 202 -20.39 14.39 -5.66
N SER A 203 -19.66 14.57 -6.76
CA SER A 203 -20.08 15.49 -7.82
C SER A 203 -19.45 15.22 -9.17
N ILE A 204 -20.14 15.64 -10.23
CA ILE A 204 -19.62 15.74 -11.60
C ILE A 204 -19.77 17.19 -12.07
N GLN A 205 -18.68 17.83 -12.43
CA GLN A 205 -18.64 19.22 -12.89
C GLN A 205 -18.17 19.30 -14.34
N ASN A 206 -18.90 20.03 -15.17
CA ASN A 206 -18.43 20.42 -16.50
C ASN A 206 -17.38 21.55 -16.35
N LEU A 207 -16.17 21.36 -16.88
CA LEU A 207 -15.06 22.30 -16.75
C LEU A 207 -15.20 23.53 -17.66
N GLU A 208 -15.93 23.41 -18.77
CA GLU A 208 -16.21 24.51 -19.71
C GLU A 208 -17.32 25.43 -19.17
N THR A 209 -18.46 24.86 -18.78
CA THR A 209 -19.64 25.63 -18.32
C THR A 209 -19.60 25.95 -16.83
N ARG A 210 -18.75 25.25 -16.05
CA ARG A 210 -18.68 25.27 -14.58
C ARG A 210 -19.92 24.70 -13.87
N GLU A 211 -20.89 24.17 -14.62
CA GLU A 211 -22.12 23.61 -14.07
C GLU A 211 -21.90 22.23 -13.44
N PHE A 212 -22.67 21.95 -12.39
CA PHE A 212 -22.72 20.63 -11.77
C PHE A 212 -23.83 19.80 -12.39
N ILE A 213 -23.46 18.64 -12.95
CA ILE A 213 -24.41 17.69 -13.56
C ILE A 213 -25.00 16.77 -12.48
N LYS A 214 -24.24 16.53 -11.41
CA LYS A 214 -24.65 15.65 -10.32
C LYS A 214 -23.99 16.12 -9.03
N THR A 215 -24.73 16.12 -7.92
CA THR A 215 -24.20 16.34 -6.58
C THR A 215 -24.83 15.32 -5.61
N SER A 216 -24.12 14.94 -4.55
CA SER A 216 -24.62 13.98 -3.53
C SER A 216 -25.65 14.57 -2.56
N LEU A 217 -26.22 15.74 -2.89
CA LEU A 217 -27.26 16.43 -2.12
C LEU A 217 -28.68 16.18 -2.67
N GLU A 218 -28.83 15.25 -3.62
CA GLU A 218 -30.13 14.72 -4.10
C GLU A 218 -30.36 13.27 -3.66
#